data_AF-A0A517VSQ1-F1
#
_entry.id   AF-A0A517VSQ1-F1
#
_cell.length_a   1.000
_cell.length_b   1.000
_cell.length_c   1.000
_cell.angle_alpha   90.00
_cell.angle_beta   90.00
_cell.angle_gamma   90.00
#
_symmetry.space_group_name_H-M   'P 1'
#
loop_
_entity.id
_entity.type
_entity.pdbx_description
1 polymer ?
#
loop_
_entity_poly.entity_id
_entity_poly.type
_entity_poly.pdbx_seq_one_letter_code
_entity_poly.pdbx_strand_id
1 'polypeptide(L)'
;MKRLFFLCTILFTCLLLAHAEDPRKSYDMGFDTISVLDYKKALKKDGEKIPKFPPRSGNAVIVQSVKNDSRAAIAGLEDLDLIRIVNGRLLRSAADADKIFKEVTYKDELELGVVRRSMDKWERVKIKLTPITEQEYFDSKLFYNKRFDEEFNPFVMVYHEDAPFSKYSHRNIQLYFRKVDRQPPILCLRMSLLVRTKVDWGEFVIKTDNATYKVGEEKKIDNQEEAFNAKLAEANKLVKLAEKEAREADKTSKAAEETYLAEFKDFKVDKNRKDEKYKKLVQRRLKSLKYCEELAKVAVEAAQNFGVAVKNSKQILEKSLEYSREKQKQNEQQLTQARERAQAAFNQLKEFEADLVSKSADKISQGISPSPLALTVMEEVGFEGPKVIRLRIKQGWRWYDAPLNKEQKRLLEDILSSSTVKIYHESDQNRGFNLTPQHKEQMKFILRVFEAEGGKVTE
;
A
#
# COMPACT_ATOMS: atom_id res chain seq x y z
N MET A 1 -52.14 9.31 40.73
CA MET A 1 -51.50 8.94 39.44
C MET A 1 -51.28 10.14 38.49
N LYS A 2 -50.79 11.30 38.98
CA LYS A 2 -50.47 12.46 38.12
C LYS A 2 -49.04 13.00 38.27
N ARG A 3 -48.20 12.35 39.09
CA ARG A 3 -46.78 12.73 39.29
C ARG A 3 -45.77 11.78 38.61
N LEU A 4 -46.23 10.67 38.03
CA LEU A 4 -45.36 9.72 37.32
C LEU A 4 -45.19 10.05 35.81
N PHE A 5 -46.10 10.83 35.23
CA PHE A 5 -46.06 11.18 33.80
C PHE A 5 -45.11 12.33 33.47
N PHE A 6 -44.72 13.15 34.45
CA PHE A 6 -43.83 14.29 34.22
C PHE A 6 -42.33 13.92 34.31
N LEU A 7 -42.01 12.77 34.90
CA LEU A 7 -40.61 12.28 34.97
C LEU A 7 -40.21 11.52 33.69
N CYS A 8 -41.17 10.89 32.99
CA CYS A 8 -40.91 10.18 31.74
C CYS A 8 -40.70 11.12 30.54
N THR A 9 -41.23 12.34 30.55
CA THR A 9 -41.02 13.31 29.45
C THR A 9 -39.66 14.03 29.53
N ILE A 10 -39.07 14.15 30.73
CA ILE A 10 -37.72 14.71 30.90
C ILE A 10 -36.64 13.64 30.63
N LEU A 11 -36.93 12.35 30.85
CA LEU A 11 -36.03 11.25 30.45
C LEU A 11 -36.07 10.91 28.96
N PHE A 12 -37.11 11.31 28.22
CA PHE A 12 -37.21 11.04 26.77
C PHE A 12 -36.58 12.12 25.88
N THR A 13 -36.25 13.30 26.42
CA THR A 13 -35.62 14.39 25.65
C THR A 13 -34.09 14.34 25.63
N CYS A 14 -33.45 13.53 26.50
CA CYS A 14 -31.99 13.34 26.50
C CYS A 14 -31.47 12.24 25.54
N LEU A 15 -32.34 11.53 24.82
CA LEU A 15 -31.95 10.48 23.86
C LEU A 15 -31.85 10.95 22.41
N LEU A 16 -32.13 12.24 22.14
CA LEU A 16 -31.70 12.91 20.92
C LEU A 16 -30.26 13.42 21.09
N LEU A 17 -29.32 12.50 21.35
CA LEU A 17 -27.96 12.71 20.91
C LEU A 17 -28.00 12.62 19.39
N ALA A 18 -28.39 13.74 18.76
CA ALA A 18 -28.00 14.03 17.40
C ALA A 18 -26.53 13.63 17.31
N HIS A 19 -26.24 12.59 16.53
CA HIS A 19 -24.87 12.31 16.14
C HIS A 19 -24.40 13.58 15.47
N ALA A 20 -23.70 14.43 16.23
CA ALA A 20 -23.12 15.64 15.70
C ALA A 20 -22.24 15.16 14.55
N GLU A 21 -22.60 15.57 13.33
CA GLU A 21 -21.79 15.26 12.16
C GLU A 21 -20.35 15.63 12.49
N ASP A 22 -19.44 14.71 12.18
CA ASP A 22 -18.02 14.97 12.34
C ASP A 22 -17.70 16.31 11.66
N PRO A 23 -17.19 17.32 12.41
CA PRO A 23 -16.95 18.64 11.84
C PRO A 23 -15.83 18.61 10.79
N ARG A 24 -15.10 17.50 10.69
CA ARG A 24 -14.07 17.27 9.68
C ARG A 24 -14.67 17.19 8.28
N LYS A 25 -13.99 17.81 7.32
CA LYS A 25 -14.33 17.76 5.89
C LYS A 25 -13.14 17.19 5.13
N SER A 26 -13.37 16.16 4.32
CA SER A 26 -12.36 15.49 3.51
C SER A 26 -12.47 15.91 2.05
N TYR A 27 -11.33 16.04 1.37
CA TYR A 27 -11.25 16.48 -0.02
C TYR A 27 -10.39 15.56 -0.87
N ASP A 28 -10.73 15.44 -2.16
CA ASP A 28 -10.09 14.53 -3.12
C ASP A 28 -8.58 14.75 -3.29
N MET A 29 -8.11 15.96 -3.00
CA MET A 29 -6.68 16.32 -3.02
C MET A 29 -5.85 15.63 -1.92
N GLY A 30 -6.50 14.91 -1.01
CA GLY A 30 -5.87 14.08 0.02
C GLY A 30 -5.54 14.83 1.30
N PHE A 31 -6.40 15.76 1.72
CA PHE A 31 -6.30 16.37 3.05
C PHE A 31 -7.69 16.62 3.63
N ASP A 32 -7.75 16.65 4.96
CA ASP A 32 -8.95 16.99 5.72
C ASP A 32 -8.79 18.35 6.37
N THR A 33 -9.91 19.05 6.56
CA THR A 33 -9.93 20.31 7.30
C THR A 33 -10.94 20.31 8.42
N ILE A 34 -10.70 21.19 9.38
CA ILE A 34 -11.62 21.56 10.44
C ILE A 34 -11.62 23.09 10.61
N SER A 35 -12.75 23.64 11.06
CA SER A 35 -12.80 25.06 11.42
C SER A 35 -11.92 25.33 12.65
N VAL A 36 -11.31 26.51 12.73
CA VAL A 36 -10.53 26.91 13.93
C VAL A 36 -11.38 26.87 15.20
N LEU A 37 -12.68 27.17 15.08
CA LEU A 37 -13.60 27.18 16.19
C LEU A 37 -13.89 25.76 16.70
N ASP A 38 -14.12 24.81 15.81
CA ASP A 38 -14.40 23.42 16.19
C ASP A 38 -13.14 22.69 16.65
N TYR A 39 -11.97 23.00 16.08
CA TYR A 39 -10.69 22.52 16.59
C TYR A 39 -10.43 22.98 18.03
N LYS A 40 -10.68 24.25 18.36
CA LYS A 40 -10.57 24.75 19.74
C LYS A 40 -11.54 24.04 20.69
N LYS A 41 -12.75 23.74 20.24
CA LYS A 41 -13.72 22.97 21.03
C LYS A 41 -13.22 21.55 21.29
N ALA A 42 -12.65 20.89 20.28
CA ALA A 42 -12.07 19.55 20.41
C ALA A 42 -10.95 19.54 21.46
N LEU A 43 -9.94 20.42 21.31
CA LEU A 43 -8.85 20.53 22.29
C LEU A 43 -9.35 20.80 23.72
N LYS A 44 -10.35 21.68 23.88
CA LYS A 44 -10.93 21.98 25.19
C LYS A 44 -11.62 20.75 25.80
N LYS A 45 -12.31 19.96 24.98
CA LYS A 45 -12.98 18.73 25.41
C LYS A 45 -11.97 17.68 25.85
N ASP A 46 -10.83 17.61 25.16
CA ASP A 46 -9.77 16.63 25.43
C ASP A 46 -8.81 17.10 26.55
N GLY A 47 -9.04 18.29 27.13
CA GLY A 47 -8.21 18.84 28.20
C GLY A 47 -6.86 19.38 27.72
N GLU A 48 -6.68 19.55 26.41
CA GLU A 48 -5.44 19.99 25.79
C GLU A 48 -5.27 21.51 25.78
N LYS A 49 -4.01 21.96 25.78
CA LYS A 49 -3.68 23.38 25.75
C LYS A 49 -3.97 23.98 24.38
N ILE A 50 -4.89 24.93 24.32
CA ILE A 50 -5.23 25.66 23.09
C ILE A 50 -4.02 26.52 22.65
N PRO A 51 -3.49 26.33 21.43
CA PRO A 51 -2.39 27.14 20.93
C PRO A 51 -2.83 28.58 20.67
N LYS A 52 -1.88 29.52 20.80
CA LYS A 52 -2.12 30.93 20.49
C LYS A 52 -2.06 31.14 18.97
N PHE A 53 -3.24 31.15 18.35
CA PHE A 53 -3.37 31.38 16.92
C PHE A 53 -2.96 32.82 16.51
N PRO A 54 -2.51 33.02 15.25
CA PRO A 54 -2.28 34.36 14.71
C PRO A 54 -3.57 35.21 14.74
N PRO A 55 -3.44 36.55 14.78
CA PRO A 55 -4.60 37.43 14.69
C PRO A 55 -5.43 37.18 13.42
N ARG A 56 -6.76 37.33 13.54
CA ARG A 56 -7.73 37.18 12.44
C ARG A 56 -7.69 35.79 11.77
N SER A 57 -7.53 34.74 12.57
CA SER A 57 -7.62 33.34 12.15
C SER A 57 -9.04 32.76 12.21
N GLY A 58 -10.04 33.53 12.66
CA GLY A 58 -11.42 33.03 12.82
C GLY A 58 -12.07 32.51 11.54
N ASN A 59 -11.64 33.02 10.38
CA ASN A 59 -12.16 32.61 9.06
C ASN A 59 -11.29 31.56 8.37
N ALA A 60 -10.17 31.18 8.99
CA ALA A 60 -9.25 30.20 8.45
C ALA A 60 -9.75 28.77 8.73
N VAL A 61 -9.18 27.82 8.01
CA VAL A 61 -9.36 26.39 8.28
C VAL A 61 -8.02 25.76 8.62
N ILE A 62 -8.05 24.75 9.48
CA ILE A 62 -6.87 23.99 9.90
C ILE A 62 -6.85 22.70 9.10
N VAL A 63 -5.70 22.38 8.53
CA VAL A 63 -5.42 21.06 7.97
C VAL A 63 -5.32 20.08 9.12
N GLN A 64 -6.28 19.17 9.23
CA GLN A 64 -6.33 18.22 10.34
C GLN A 64 -5.43 17.01 10.08
N SER A 65 -5.39 16.58 8.82
CA SER A 65 -4.65 15.42 8.35
C SER A 65 -4.32 15.60 6.87
N VAL A 66 -3.12 15.23 6.48
CA VAL A 66 -2.68 15.09 5.10
C VAL A 66 -2.40 13.61 4.82
N LYS A 67 -3.03 13.09 3.77
CA LYS A 67 -2.82 11.71 3.34
C LYS A 67 -1.42 11.57 2.72
N ASN A 68 -0.68 10.55 3.14
CA ASN A 68 0.63 10.21 2.57
C ASN A 68 0.53 10.03 1.06
N ASP A 69 1.57 10.47 0.35
CA ASP A 69 1.70 10.41 -1.12
C ASP A 69 0.57 11.10 -1.91
N SER A 70 -0.32 11.83 -1.22
CA SER A 70 -1.36 12.62 -1.88
C SER A 70 -0.79 13.84 -2.60
N ARG A 71 -1.60 14.41 -3.49
CA ARG A 71 -1.29 15.69 -4.15
C ARG A 71 -0.99 16.80 -3.13
N ALA A 72 -1.71 16.84 -2.01
CA ALA A 72 -1.46 17.79 -0.94
C ALA A 72 -0.12 17.55 -0.22
N ALA A 73 0.22 16.29 0.09
CA ALA A 73 1.50 15.93 0.70
C ALA A 73 2.68 16.26 -0.22
N ILE A 74 2.58 15.93 -1.51
CA ILE A 74 3.61 16.21 -2.53
C ILE A 74 3.82 17.73 -2.68
N ALA A 75 2.74 18.52 -2.59
CA ALA A 75 2.82 19.98 -2.59
C ALA A 75 3.44 20.57 -1.31
N GLY A 76 3.68 19.74 -0.28
CA GLY A 76 4.27 20.14 1.00
C GLY A 76 3.25 20.70 2.00
N LEU A 77 1.96 20.38 1.87
CA LEU A 77 0.96 20.65 2.91
C LEU A 77 1.20 19.74 4.11
N GLU A 78 1.14 20.30 5.31
CA GLU A 78 1.38 19.56 6.56
C GLU A 78 0.18 19.66 7.50
N ASP A 79 0.10 18.68 8.40
CA ASP A 79 -0.86 18.71 9.50
C ASP A 79 -0.70 19.99 10.33
N LEU A 80 -1.83 20.52 10.80
CA LEU A 80 -1.95 21.77 11.56
C LEU A 80 -1.61 23.05 10.78
N ASP A 81 -1.37 22.96 9.46
CA ASP A 81 -1.28 24.15 8.63
C ASP A 81 -2.59 24.96 8.69
N LEU A 82 -2.45 26.27 8.87
CA LEU A 82 -3.60 27.17 8.91
C LEU A 82 -3.80 27.82 7.53
N ILE A 83 -4.77 27.34 6.76
CA ILE A 83 -5.08 27.88 5.44
C ILE A 83 -5.89 29.18 5.58
N ARG A 84 -5.39 30.26 5.00
CA ARG A 84 -6.04 31.59 5.06
C ARG A 84 -6.36 32.17 3.71
N ILE A 85 -5.55 31.86 2.71
CA ILE A 85 -5.67 32.41 1.36
C ILE A 85 -5.82 31.23 0.41
N VAL A 86 -6.77 31.32 -0.51
CA VAL A 86 -6.98 30.33 -1.57
C VAL A 86 -7.03 31.08 -2.90
N ASN A 87 -6.20 30.68 -3.86
CA ASN A 87 -6.05 31.32 -5.18
C ASN A 87 -5.91 32.85 -5.09
N GLY A 88 -5.03 33.30 -4.18
CA GLY A 88 -4.76 34.72 -3.92
C GLY A 88 -5.84 35.49 -3.16
N ARG A 89 -6.98 34.86 -2.80
CA ARG A 89 -8.08 35.50 -2.07
C ARG A 89 -8.11 35.06 -0.62
N LEU A 90 -8.20 36.02 0.31
CA LEU A 90 -8.39 35.74 1.73
C LEU A 90 -9.79 35.15 1.97
N LEU A 91 -9.85 34.05 2.72
CA LEU A 91 -11.10 33.41 3.12
C LEU A 91 -11.95 34.35 3.99
N ARG A 92 -13.24 34.50 3.66
CA ARG A 92 -14.18 35.30 4.49
C ARG A 92 -14.85 34.43 5.54
N SER A 93 -14.90 33.11 5.33
CA SER A 93 -15.40 32.13 6.30
C SER A 93 -14.76 30.75 6.08
N ALA A 94 -14.90 29.85 7.06
CA ALA A 94 -14.55 28.44 6.88
C ALA A 94 -15.43 27.74 5.83
N ALA A 95 -16.69 28.17 5.68
CA ALA A 95 -17.60 27.65 4.66
C ALA A 95 -17.17 28.04 3.24
N ASP A 96 -16.53 29.20 3.07
CA ASP A 96 -15.97 29.61 1.78
C ASP A 96 -14.88 28.63 1.33
N ALA A 97 -14.03 28.18 2.27
CA ALA A 97 -12.98 27.21 1.98
C ALA A 97 -13.59 25.88 1.54
N ASP A 98 -14.60 25.39 2.26
CA ASP A 98 -15.29 24.15 1.93
C ASP A 98 -15.94 24.20 0.53
N LYS A 99 -16.57 25.33 0.19
CA LYS A 99 -17.13 25.53 -1.15
C LYS A 99 -16.05 25.44 -2.23
N ILE A 100 -14.93 26.15 -2.04
CA ILE A 100 -13.84 26.16 -3.02
C ILE A 100 -13.23 24.76 -3.16
N PHE A 101 -12.90 24.09 -2.05
CA PHE A 101 -12.23 22.80 -2.09
C PHE A 101 -13.10 21.68 -2.66
N LYS A 102 -14.43 21.77 -2.55
CA LYS A 102 -15.36 20.84 -3.21
C LYS A 102 -15.45 21.01 -4.72
N GLU A 103 -15.15 22.21 -5.22
CA GLU A 103 -15.19 22.52 -6.66
C GLU A 103 -13.85 22.21 -7.35
N VAL A 104 -12.74 22.16 -6.59
CA VAL A 104 -11.40 21.88 -7.13
C VAL A 104 -11.26 20.41 -7.48
N THR A 105 -10.91 20.14 -8.74
CA THR A 105 -10.65 18.80 -9.24
C THR A 105 -9.14 18.53 -9.38
N TYR A 106 -8.78 17.32 -9.79
CA TYR A 106 -7.40 16.94 -10.08
C TYR A 106 -6.77 17.73 -11.25
N LYS A 107 -7.60 18.33 -12.12
CA LYS A 107 -7.17 19.14 -13.28
C LYS A 107 -6.88 20.59 -12.92
N ASP A 108 -7.42 21.06 -11.81
CA ASP A 108 -7.35 22.47 -11.45
C ASP A 108 -6.11 22.74 -10.61
N GLU A 109 -5.42 23.84 -10.87
CA GLU A 109 -4.35 24.33 -10.01
C GLU A 109 -4.94 24.97 -8.75
N LEU A 110 -4.35 24.69 -7.58
CA LEU A 110 -4.77 25.29 -6.32
C LEU A 110 -3.57 25.92 -5.61
N GLU A 111 -3.64 27.23 -5.40
CA GLU A 111 -2.65 27.96 -4.62
C GLU A 111 -3.19 28.26 -3.22
N LEU A 112 -2.45 27.82 -2.19
CA LEU A 112 -2.77 28.01 -0.79
C LEU A 112 -1.75 28.95 -0.14
N GLY A 113 -2.24 30.00 0.52
CA GLY A 113 -1.45 30.75 1.47
C GLY A 113 -1.73 30.23 2.88
N VAL A 114 -0.75 29.52 3.44
CA VAL A 114 -0.85 28.88 4.75
C VAL A 114 0.02 29.59 5.77
N VAL A 115 -0.35 29.45 7.03
CA VAL A 115 0.44 29.90 8.17
C VAL A 115 0.82 28.67 8.98
N ARG A 116 2.10 28.29 8.89
CA ARG A 116 2.66 27.11 9.54
C ARG A 116 3.26 27.47 10.88
N ARG A 117 3.12 26.59 11.86
CA ARG A 117 3.74 26.76 13.17
C ARG A 117 5.12 26.08 13.17
N SER A 118 6.15 26.85 13.46
CA SER A 118 7.51 26.35 13.70
C SER A 118 7.95 26.74 15.10
N MET A 119 8.02 25.77 16.01
CA MET A 119 8.28 25.96 17.45
C MET A 119 7.36 27.04 18.05
N ASP A 120 7.88 28.27 18.17
CA ASP A 120 7.24 29.42 18.81
C ASP A 120 6.79 30.51 17.83
N LYS A 121 7.03 30.31 16.53
CA LYS A 121 6.75 31.30 15.47
C LYS A 121 5.74 30.77 14.47
N TRP A 122 5.07 31.71 13.81
CA TRP A 122 4.14 31.46 12.73
C TRP A 122 4.74 32.01 11.45
N GLU A 123 4.96 31.13 10.47
CA GLU A 123 5.60 31.44 9.20
C GLU A 123 4.59 31.34 8.08
N ARG A 124 4.70 32.24 7.10
CA ARG A 124 3.82 32.20 5.92
C ARG A 124 4.47 31.32 4.87
N VAL A 125 3.75 30.31 4.43
CA VAL A 125 4.19 29.40 3.37
C VAL A 125 3.19 29.49 2.23
N LYS A 126 3.69 29.58 1.00
CA LYS A 126 2.87 29.46 -0.20
C LYS A 126 2.99 28.03 -0.69
N ILE A 127 1.88 27.34 -0.74
CA ILE A 127 1.77 25.95 -1.18
C ILE A 127 1.02 25.95 -2.51
N LYS A 128 1.51 25.19 -3.47
CA LYS A 128 0.93 25.11 -4.81
C LYS A 128 0.70 23.66 -5.18
N LEU A 129 -0.56 23.26 -5.27
CA LEU A 129 -0.95 21.94 -5.74
C LEU A 129 -1.02 22.02 -7.26
N THR A 130 -0.08 21.38 -7.95
CA THR A 130 -0.04 21.32 -9.42
C THR A 130 -1.08 20.35 -9.96
N PRO A 131 -1.75 20.65 -11.09
CA PRO A 131 -2.62 19.68 -11.76
C PRO A 131 -1.90 18.37 -12.02
N ILE A 132 -2.63 17.26 -11.98
CA ILE A 132 -2.11 15.93 -12.31
C ILE A 132 -2.84 15.39 -13.55
N THR A 133 -2.20 14.46 -14.24
CA THR A 133 -2.81 13.77 -15.38
C THR A 133 -3.97 12.89 -14.91
N GLU A 134 -4.88 12.55 -15.82
CA GLU A 134 -5.99 11.64 -15.50
C GLU A 134 -5.49 10.25 -15.09
N GLN A 135 -4.41 9.76 -15.69
CA GLN A 135 -3.80 8.48 -15.32
C GLN A 135 -3.24 8.51 -13.89
N GLU A 136 -2.48 9.55 -13.53
CA GLU A 136 -1.97 9.72 -12.16
C GLU A 136 -3.09 9.84 -11.14
N TYR A 137 -4.16 10.57 -11.48
CA TYR A 137 -5.36 10.63 -10.65
C TYR A 137 -5.96 9.23 -10.46
N PHE A 138 -6.06 8.44 -11.54
CA PHE A 138 -6.59 7.09 -11.43
C PHE A 138 -5.73 6.20 -10.55
N ASP A 139 -4.43 6.16 -10.80
CA ASP A 139 -3.49 5.35 -10.03
C ASP A 139 -3.51 5.74 -8.54
N SER A 140 -3.71 7.03 -8.22
CA SER A 140 -3.81 7.48 -6.83
C SER A 140 -5.06 6.99 -6.09
N LYS A 141 -6.11 6.56 -6.82
CA LYS A 141 -7.38 6.09 -6.27
C LYS A 141 -7.52 4.57 -6.31
N LEU A 142 -6.50 3.86 -6.78
CA LEU A 142 -6.49 2.42 -6.92
C LEU A 142 -5.61 1.77 -5.85
N PHE A 143 -6.10 0.67 -5.30
CA PHE A 143 -5.32 -0.21 -4.46
C PHE A 143 -5.09 -1.54 -5.17
N TYR A 144 -3.85 -2.02 -5.10
CA TYR A 144 -3.38 -3.22 -5.77
C TYR A 144 -3.05 -4.30 -4.74
N ASN A 145 -3.77 -5.42 -4.79
CA ASN A 145 -3.57 -6.55 -3.89
C ASN A 145 -3.16 -7.80 -4.67
N LYS A 146 -1.92 -8.24 -4.51
CA LYS A 146 -1.39 -9.44 -5.17
C LYS A 146 -1.91 -10.70 -4.46
N ARG A 147 -2.53 -11.59 -5.22
CA ARG A 147 -3.11 -12.86 -4.72
C ARG A 147 -2.81 -14.01 -5.68
N PHE A 148 -3.23 -15.20 -5.28
CA PHE A 148 -3.17 -16.42 -6.07
C PHE A 148 -4.59 -16.96 -6.24
N ASP A 149 -4.94 -17.41 -7.44
CA ASP A 149 -6.24 -18.01 -7.72
C ASP A 149 -6.31 -19.46 -7.25
N GLU A 150 -7.42 -20.15 -7.53
CA GLU A 150 -7.60 -21.58 -7.19
C GLU A 150 -6.58 -22.48 -7.88
N GLU A 151 -5.93 -21.98 -8.93
CA GLU A 151 -4.88 -22.68 -9.65
C GLU A 151 -3.47 -22.29 -9.24
N PHE A 152 -3.33 -21.41 -8.24
CA PHE A 152 -2.09 -20.76 -7.82
C PHE A 152 -1.46 -19.85 -8.87
N ASN A 153 -2.22 -19.43 -9.88
CA ASN A 153 -1.74 -18.40 -10.79
C ASN A 153 -1.75 -17.05 -10.05
N PRO A 154 -0.65 -16.29 -10.11
CA PRO A 154 -0.60 -14.97 -9.50
C PRO A 154 -1.53 -14.04 -10.26
N PHE A 155 -2.35 -13.30 -9.53
CA PHE A 155 -3.19 -12.25 -10.07
C PHE A 155 -3.19 -11.03 -9.15
N VAL A 156 -3.55 -9.87 -9.69
CA VAL A 156 -3.69 -8.63 -8.93
C VAL A 156 -5.15 -8.25 -8.87
N MET A 157 -5.68 -8.12 -7.65
CA MET A 157 -6.96 -7.48 -7.43
C MET A 157 -6.76 -5.97 -7.44
N VAL A 158 -7.57 -5.28 -8.23
CA VAL A 158 -7.59 -3.82 -8.32
C VAL A 158 -8.95 -3.33 -7.85
N TYR A 159 -8.95 -2.56 -6.77
CA TYR A 159 -10.15 -1.97 -6.17
C TYR A 159 -9.92 -0.50 -5.84
N HIS A 160 -11.00 0.22 -5.54
CA HIS A 160 -10.91 1.62 -5.17
C HIS A 160 -10.28 1.73 -3.77
N GLU A 161 -9.47 2.77 -3.53
CA GLU A 161 -8.72 2.95 -2.29
C GLU A 161 -9.60 2.97 -1.02
N ASP A 162 -10.76 3.62 -1.12
CA ASP A 162 -11.74 3.72 -0.03
C ASP A 162 -12.64 2.48 0.10
N ALA A 163 -12.43 1.47 -0.74
CA ALA A 163 -13.26 0.27 -0.71
C ALA A 163 -12.83 -0.65 0.46
N PRO A 164 -13.77 -1.36 1.12
CA PRO A 164 -13.42 -2.21 2.24
C PRO A 164 -12.41 -3.29 1.85
N PHE A 165 -11.27 -3.30 2.55
CA PHE A 165 -10.18 -4.26 2.31
C PHE A 165 -10.65 -5.72 2.47
N SER A 166 -11.34 -6.03 3.56
CA SER A 166 -11.90 -7.36 3.79
C SER A 166 -13.26 -7.51 3.10
N LYS A 167 -13.48 -8.70 2.53
CA LYS A 167 -14.79 -9.10 2.02
C LYS A 167 -15.83 -9.29 3.12
N TYR A 168 -15.45 -9.28 4.40
CA TYR A 168 -16.35 -9.39 5.56
C TYR A 168 -16.63 -8.05 6.22
N SER A 169 -16.92 -7.03 5.41
CA SER A 169 -17.29 -5.70 5.90
C SER A 169 -18.81 -5.53 5.94
N HIS A 170 -19.31 -4.82 6.94
CA HIS A 170 -20.75 -4.60 7.06
C HIS A 170 -21.22 -3.66 5.96
N ARG A 171 -22.30 -4.02 5.26
CA ARG A 171 -22.88 -3.25 4.13
C ARG A 171 -21.90 -3.07 2.98
N ASN A 172 -21.08 -4.09 2.72
CA ASN A 172 -20.14 -4.06 1.62
C ASN A 172 -20.89 -4.31 0.31
N ILE A 173 -20.70 -3.41 -0.63
CA ILE A 173 -20.89 -3.63 -2.06
C ILE A 173 -19.79 -2.89 -2.78
N GLN A 174 -19.05 -3.59 -3.63
CA GLN A 174 -17.96 -2.99 -4.39
C GLN A 174 -17.74 -3.73 -5.70
N LEU A 175 -17.27 -2.99 -6.70
CA LEU A 175 -16.63 -3.56 -7.87
C LEU A 175 -15.13 -3.61 -7.65
N TYR A 176 -14.51 -4.63 -8.21
CA TYR A 176 -13.07 -4.74 -8.38
C TYR A 176 -12.81 -5.52 -9.65
N PHE A 177 -11.59 -5.47 -10.17
CA PHE A 177 -11.22 -6.34 -11.28
C PHE A 177 -9.91 -7.07 -11.01
N ARG A 178 -9.79 -8.25 -11.61
CA ARG A 178 -8.61 -9.12 -11.50
C ARG A 178 -7.76 -8.94 -12.74
N LYS A 179 -6.46 -8.67 -12.55
CA LYS A 179 -5.45 -8.66 -13.60
C LYS A 179 -4.62 -9.94 -13.50
N VAL A 180 -4.56 -10.69 -14.59
CA VAL A 180 -3.61 -11.80 -14.78
C VAL A 180 -2.66 -11.37 -15.90
N ASP A 181 -1.37 -11.70 -15.79
CA ASP A 181 -0.41 -11.31 -16.81
C ASP A 181 -0.85 -11.83 -18.19
N ARG A 182 -0.81 -10.94 -19.19
CA ARG A 182 -1.20 -11.21 -20.60
C ARG A 182 -2.65 -11.67 -20.81
N GLN A 183 -3.54 -11.52 -19.83
CA GLN A 183 -4.97 -11.77 -20.00
C GLN A 183 -5.78 -10.48 -19.85
N PRO A 184 -6.94 -10.36 -20.52
CA PRO A 184 -7.87 -9.27 -20.27
C PRO A 184 -8.30 -9.24 -18.81
N PRO A 185 -8.46 -8.06 -18.20
CA PRO A 185 -8.94 -7.99 -16.83
C PRO A 185 -10.36 -8.55 -16.73
N ILE A 186 -10.69 -9.13 -15.57
CA ILE A 186 -12.01 -9.71 -15.27
C ILE A 186 -12.69 -8.86 -14.20
N LEU A 187 -13.84 -8.26 -14.52
CA LEU A 187 -14.63 -7.48 -13.58
C LEU A 187 -15.42 -8.39 -12.63
N CYS A 188 -15.37 -8.10 -11.35
CA CYS A 188 -16.03 -8.86 -10.30
C CYS A 188 -16.93 -7.98 -9.44
N LEU A 189 -18.03 -8.55 -8.95
CA LEU A 189 -18.91 -7.93 -7.97
C LEU A 189 -18.73 -8.63 -6.63
N ARG A 190 -18.49 -7.84 -5.59
CA ARG A 190 -18.40 -8.32 -4.21
C ARG A 190 -19.47 -7.65 -3.35
N MET A 191 -20.17 -8.46 -2.56
CA MET A 191 -21.12 -8.00 -1.55
C MET A 191 -20.96 -8.80 -0.26
N SER A 192 -21.23 -8.17 0.88
CA SER A 192 -21.31 -8.89 2.15
C SER A 192 -22.25 -8.24 3.15
N LEU A 193 -22.94 -9.09 3.91
CA LEU A 193 -23.85 -8.69 4.96
C LEU A 193 -23.72 -9.60 6.16
N LEU A 194 -23.83 -9.01 7.35
CA LEU A 194 -23.92 -9.75 8.61
C LEU A 194 -25.39 -10.02 8.92
N VAL A 195 -25.79 -11.28 8.86
CA VAL A 195 -27.16 -11.75 9.02
C VAL A 195 -27.32 -12.47 10.36
N ARG A 196 -28.43 -12.29 11.07
CA ARG A 196 -28.63 -12.92 12.39
C ARG A 196 -29.20 -14.34 12.33
N THR A 197 -29.62 -14.79 11.17
CA THR A 197 -30.28 -16.09 11.02
C THR A 197 -29.26 -17.23 10.95
N LYS A 198 -29.57 -18.35 11.62
CA LYS A 198 -28.82 -19.61 11.49
C LYS A 198 -29.04 -20.34 10.15
N VAL A 199 -29.79 -19.72 9.22
CA VAL A 199 -30.04 -20.29 7.90
C VAL A 199 -28.83 -20.00 7.03
N ASP A 200 -28.15 -21.05 6.59
CA ASP A 200 -26.87 -20.98 5.86
C ASP A 200 -27.03 -20.80 4.34
N TRP A 201 -28.27 -20.74 3.86
CA TRP A 201 -28.61 -20.64 2.44
C TRP A 201 -29.49 -19.42 2.15
N GLY A 202 -29.36 -18.91 0.92
CA GLY A 202 -30.16 -17.80 0.40
C GLY A 202 -29.35 -16.96 -0.58
N GLU A 203 -30.05 -16.12 -1.32
CA GLU A 203 -29.44 -15.21 -2.28
C GLU A 203 -29.38 -13.78 -1.71
N PHE A 204 -28.47 -12.98 -2.25
CA PHE A 204 -28.57 -11.53 -2.14
C PHE A 204 -29.65 -11.03 -3.08
N VAL A 205 -30.57 -10.25 -2.53
CA VAL A 205 -31.60 -9.57 -3.31
C VAL A 205 -31.22 -8.09 -3.44
N ILE A 206 -31.17 -7.63 -4.68
CA ILE A 206 -30.86 -6.24 -5.03
C ILE A 206 -32.11 -5.63 -5.65
N LYS A 207 -32.76 -4.74 -4.92
CA LYS A 207 -33.91 -3.98 -5.40
C LYS A 207 -33.45 -2.62 -5.90
N THR A 208 -33.69 -2.37 -7.17
CA THR A 208 -33.49 -1.09 -7.85
C THR A 208 -34.85 -0.43 -8.08
N ASP A 209 -34.88 0.78 -8.63
CA ASP A 209 -36.15 1.46 -8.95
C ASP A 209 -36.93 0.69 -10.04
N ASN A 210 -36.23 0.01 -10.94
CA ASN A 210 -36.80 -0.60 -12.14
C ASN A 210 -36.91 -2.14 -12.08
N ALA A 211 -36.10 -2.79 -11.25
CA ALA A 211 -35.95 -4.24 -11.25
C ALA A 211 -35.55 -4.80 -9.88
N THR A 212 -35.82 -6.09 -9.68
CA THR A 212 -35.30 -6.87 -8.55
C THR A 212 -34.44 -8.00 -9.08
N TYR A 213 -33.23 -8.09 -8.57
CA TYR A 213 -32.25 -9.10 -8.94
C TYR A 213 -31.95 -10.01 -7.76
N LYS A 214 -31.58 -11.25 -8.06
CA LYS A 214 -31.08 -12.21 -7.07
C LYS A 214 -29.74 -12.77 -7.51
N VAL A 215 -28.79 -12.84 -6.59
CA VAL A 215 -27.44 -13.36 -6.84
C VAL A 215 -26.99 -14.20 -5.64
N GLY A 216 -26.60 -15.45 -5.89
CA GLY A 216 -26.19 -16.41 -4.86
C GLY A 216 -24.84 -17.06 -5.17
N GLU A 217 -24.23 -17.67 -4.16
CA GLU A 217 -23.03 -18.50 -4.36
C GLU A 217 -23.40 -19.84 -5.01
N GLU A 218 -22.68 -20.19 -6.08
CA GLU A 218 -22.66 -21.56 -6.57
C GLU A 218 -21.87 -22.42 -5.56
N LYS A 219 -22.50 -23.46 -5.01
CA LYS A 219 -21.91 -24.36 -4.01
C LYS A 219 -20.69 -25.09 -4.60
N LYS A 220 -19.48 -24.61 -4.32
CA LYS A 220 -18.23 -25.33 -4.57
C LYS A 220 -17.35 -25.28 -3.33
N ILE A 221 -17.67 -26.05 -2.30
CA ILE A 221 -16.80 -26.16 -1.11
C ILE A 221 -16.17 -27.56 -0.96
N ASP A 222 -16.66 -28.60 -1.64
CA ASP A 222 -16.20 -29.96 -1.33
C ASP A 222 -15.16 -30.56 -2.31
N ASN A 223 -14.92 -29.95 -3.49
CA ASN A 223 -13.93 -30.47 -4.46
C ASN A 223 -12.55 -29.78 -4.38
N GLN A 224 -12.37 -28.78 -3.51
CA GLN A 224 -11.16 -27.93 -3.49
C GLN A 224 -10.01 -28.50 -2.65
N GLU A 225 -10.30 -29.32 -1.65
CA GLU A 225 -9.28 -29.89 -0.76
C GLU A 225 -8.46 -30.99 -1.46
N GLU A 226 -9.08 -31.81 -2.30
CA GLU A 226 -8.38 -32.83 -3.10
C GLU A 226 -7.50 -32.21 -4.20
N ALA A 227 -7.99 -31.17 -4.88
CA ALA A 227 -7.24 -30.46 -5.92
C ALA A 227 -6.02 -29.70 -5.34
N PHE A 228 -6.18 -29.08 -4.17
CA PHE A 228 -5.09 -28.42 -3.45
C PHE A 228 -4.01 -29.43 -3.02
N ASN A 229 -4.42 -30.57 -2.44
CA ASN A 229 -3.49 -31.61 -2.00
C ASN A 229 -2.73 -32.26 -3.17
N ALA A 230 -3.38 -32.44 -4.33
CA ALA A 230 -2.73 -32.93 -5.55
C ALA A 230 -1.63 -31.97 -6.06
N LYS A 231 -1.92 -30.67 -6.10
CA LYS A 231 -0.96 -29.63 -6.55
C LYS A 231 0.20 -29.44 -5.56
N LEU A 232 -0.07 -29.53 -4.25
CA LEU A 232 0.98 -29.49 -3.21
C LEU A 232 1.97 -30.66 -3.38
N ALA A 233 1.48 -31.85 -3.75
CA ALA A 233 2.34 -33.00 -4.01
C ALA A 233 3.23 -32.82 -5.25
N GLU A 234 2.73 -32.13 -6.28
CA GLU A 234 3.49 -31.82 -7.50
C GLU A 234 4.56 -30.75 -7.27
N ALA A 235 4.23 -29.66 -6.57
CA ALA A 235 5.19 -28.62 -6.20
C ALA A 235 6.35 -29.18 -5.36
N ASN A 236 6.06 -30.09 -4.42
CA ASN A 236 7.06 -30.77 -3.60
C ASN A 236 8.00 -31.68 -4.41
N LYS A 237 7.56 -32.22 -5.57
CA LYS A 237 8.43 -32.98 -6.48
C LYS A 237 9.41 -32.06 -7.20
N LEU A 238 8.96 -30.90 -7.66
CA LEU A 238 9.79 -29.93 -8.38
C LEU A 238 10.89 -29.33 -7.49
N VAL A 239 10.57 -29.02 -6.23
CA VAL A 239 11.57 -28.52 -5.25
C VAL A 239 12.68 -29.55 -5.01
N LYS A 240 12.33 -30.83 -4.85
CA LYS A 240 13.33 -31.91 -4.66
C LYS A 240 14.22 -32.11 -5.90
N LEU A 241 13.70 -31.87 -7.10
CA LEU A 241 14.47 -31.93 -8.34
C LEU A 241 15.50 -30.79 -8.41
N ALA A 242 15.08 -29.56 -8.11
CA ALA A 242 15.95 -28.39 -8.10
C ALA A 242 17.08 -28.50 -7.04
N GLU A 243 16.78 -29.05 -5.86
CA GLU A 243 17.79 -29.31 -4.82
C GLU A 243 18.86 -30.33 -5.26
N LYS A 244 18.48 -31.31 -6.09
CA LYS A 244 19.40 -32.30 -6.64
C LYS A 244 20.35 -31.67 -7.66
N GLU A 245 19.82 -30.87 -8.58
CA GLU A 245 20.60 -30.18 -9.62
C GLU A 245 21.62 -29.18 -9.01
N ALA A 246 21.21 -28.45 -7.96
CA ALA A 246 22.12 -27.54 -7.26
C ALA A 246 23.31 -28.26 -6.60
N ARG A 247 23.09 -29.46 -6.04
CA ARG A 247 24.16 -30.28 -5.45
C ARG A 247 25.14 -30.85 -6.48
N GLU A 248 24.67 -31.13 -7.69
CA GLU A 248 25.53 -31.61 -8.79
C GLU A 248 26.40 -30.48 -9.36
N ALA A 249 25.87 -29.25 -9.45
CA ALA A 249 26.63 -28.07 -9.87
C ALA A 249 27.79 -27.72 -8.90
N ASP A 250 27.55 -27.77 -7.58
CA ASP A 250 28.58 -27.47 -6.56
C ASP A 250 29.77 -28.46 -6.60
N LYS A 251 29.50 -29.74 -6.89
CA LYS A 251 30.56 -30.75 -7.06
C LYS A 251 31.45 -30.47 -8.27
N THR A 252 30.84 -30.06 -9.38
CA THR A 252 31.55 -29.77 -10.64
C THR A 252 32.45 -28.53 -10.50
N SER A 253 32.00 -27.51 -9.76
CA SER A 253 32.79 -26.30 -9.49
C SER A 253 34.07 -26.58 -8.68
N LYS A 254 33.97 -27.44 -7.65
CA LYS A 254 35.12 -27.79 -6.80
C LYS A 254 36.20 -28.57 -7.56
N ALA A 255 35.81 -29.44 -8.50
CA ALA A 255 36.75 -30.17 -9.34
C ALA A 255 37.54 -29.27 -10.32
N ALA A 256 36.93 -28.18 -10.82
CA ALA A 256 37.59 -27.24 -11.72
C ALA A 256 38.64 -26.37 -11.00
N GLU A 257 38.37 -25.98 -9.75
CA GLU A 257 39.29 -25.19 -8.92
C GLU A 257 40.55 -25.99 -8.53
N GLU A 258 40.40 -27.29 -8.23
CA GLU A 258 41.51 -28.20 -7.97
C GLU A 258 42.42 -28.39 -9.20
N THR A 259 41.86 -28.37 -10.41
CA THR A 259 42.61 -28.52 -11.67
C THR A 259 43.46 -27.28 -11.97
N TYR A 260 42.91 -26.07 -11.74
CA TYR A 260 43.61 -24.80 -11.98
C TYR A 260 44.85 -24.62 -11.07
N LEU A 261 44.74 -25.05 -9.80
CA LEU A 261 45.84 -24.96 -8.84
C LEU A 261 46.99 -25.94 -9.15
N ALA A 262 46.70 -27.04 -9.85
CA ALA A 262 47.70 -28.04 -10.24
C ALA A 262 48.58 -27.60 -11.43
N GLU A 263 48.06 -26.80 -12.36
CA GLU A 263 48.72 -26.58 -13.66
C GLU A 263 49.60 -25.32 -13.75
N PHE A 264 49.40 -24.29 -12.91
CA PHE A 264 49.96 -22.95 -13.18
C PHE A 264 50.89 -22.36 -12.11
N LYS A 265 51.17 -23.07 -11.01
CA LYS A 265 51.86 -22.48 -9.85
C LYS A 265 53.40 -22.39 -9.94
N ASP A 266 54.07 -23.21 -10.77
CA ASP A 266 55.53 -23.46 -10.61
C ASP A 266 56.45 -23.18 -11.82
N PHE A 267 56.09 -22.29 -12.76
CA PHE A 267 56.97 -21.99 -13.90
C PHE A 267 58.26 -21.22 -13.51
N LYS A 268 59.45 -21.81 -13.76
CA LYS A 268 60.78 -21.19 -13.49
C LYS A 268 61.73 -21.25 -14.71
N VAL A 269 62.55 -20.21 -14.86
CA VAL A 269 63.56 -20.05 -15.94
C VAL A 269 64.78 -20.95 -15.70
N ASP A 270 65.12 -21.78 -16.68
CA ASP A 270 66.25 -22.71 -16.64
C ASP A 270 67.57 -22.09 -17.15
N LYS A 271 68.51 -21.88 -16.22
CA LYS A 271 69.80 -21.22 -16.48
C LYS A 271 70.84 -22.11 -17.18
N ASN A 272 70.59 -23.41 -17.32
CA ASN A 272 71.59 -24.37 -17.84
C ASN A 272 71.43 -24.67 -19.33
N ARG A 273 70.39 -24.12 -19.97
CA ARG A 273 70.08 -24.39 -21.37
C ARG A 273 71.00 -23.58 -22.29
N LYS A 274 71.90 -24.27 -23.00
CA LYS A 274 72.95 -23.67 -23.85
C LYS A 274 72.54 -23.46 -25.31
N ASP A 275 71.31 -23.79 -25.68
CA ASP A 275 70.79 -23.63 -27.04
C ASP A 275 70.82 -22.15 -27.48
N GLU A 276 71.32 -21.93 -28.69
CA GLU A 276 71.60 -20.59 -29.20
C GLU A 276 70.32 -19.81 -29.54
N LYS A 277 69.20 -20.50 -29.77
CA LYS A 277 67.86 -19.90 -29.95
C LYS A 277 67.30 -19.39 -28.62
N TYR A 278 67.46 -20.14 -27.53
CA TYR A 278 67.12 -19.75 -26.16
C TYR A 278 68.02 -18.64 -25.64
N LYS A 279 69.35 -18.68 -25.89
CA LYS A 279 70.24 -17.56 -25.55
C LYS A 279 69.89 -16.28 -26.31
N LYS A 280 69.57 -16.34 -27.60
CA LYS A 280 69.10 -15.18 -28.37
C LYS A 280 67.73 -14.67 -27.89
N LEU A 281 66.83 -15.57 -27.48
CA LEU A 281 65.53 -15.23 -26.89
C LEU A 281 65.69 -14.53 -25.53
N VAL A 282 66.57 -15.07 -24.67
CA VAL A 282 66.90 -14.51 -23.35
C VAL A 282 67.65 -13.18 -23.50
N GLN A 283 68.60 -13.05 -24.43
CA GLN A 283 69.29 -11.78 -24.73
C GLN A 283 68.36 -10.71 -25.32
N ARG A 284 67.43 -11.07 -26.21
CA ARG A 284 66.38 -10.15 -26.69
C ARG A 284 65.50 -9.69 -25.52
N ARG A 285 65.07 -10.63 -24.66
CA ARG A 285 64.26 -10.31 -23.48
C ARG A 285 65.01 -9.46 -22.45
N LEU A 286 66.31 -9.69 -22.26
CA LEU A 286 67.18 -8.87 -21.38
C LEU A 286 67.43 -7.47 -21.96
N LYS A 287 67.58 -7.32 -23.28
CA LYS A 287 67.75 -6.02 -23.94
C LYS A 287 66.46 -5.19 -23.92
N SER A 288 65.31 -5.85 -24.08
CA SER A 288 63.99 -5.25 -23.85
C SER A 288 63.78 -4.87 -22.39
N LEU A 289 64.23 -5.68 -21.42
CA LEU A 289 64.23 -5.34 -19.99
C LEU A 289 65.02 -4.07 -19.69
N LYS A 290 66.22 -3.94 -20.25
CA LYS A 290 67.09 -2.76 -20.04
C LYS A 290 66.52 -1.47 -20.64
N TYR A 291 65.87 -1.56 -21.81
CA TYR A 291 65.14 -0.45 -22.43
C TYR A 291 63.89 -0.06 -21.62
N CYS A 292 63.19 -1.04 -21.05
CA CYS A 292 62.09 -0.81 -20.10
C CYS A 292 62.58 -0.17 -18.79
N GLU A 293 63.79 -0.48 -18.31
CA GLU A 293 64.39 0.16 -17.12
C GLU A 293 64.73 1.64 -17.34
N GLU A 294 65.24 2.02 -18.51
CA GLU A 294 65.52 3.43 -18.85
C GLU A 294 64.25 4.25 -19.06
N LEU A 295 63.23 3.69 -19.73
CA LEU A 295 61.89 4.29 -19.81
C LEU A 295 61.22 4.40 -18.44
N ALA A 296 61.41 3.39 -17.56
CA ALA A 296 60.92 3.44 -16.19
C ALA A 296 61.60 4.57 -15.40
N LYS A 297 62.87 4.87 -15.64
CA LYS A 297 63.59 5.97 -14.98
C LYS A 297 63.04 7.35 -15.35
N VAL A 298 62.81 7.59 -16.65
CA VAL A 298 62.22 8.85 -17.15
C VAL A 298 60.75 8.98 -16.69
N ALA A 299 60.01 7.87 -16.65
CA ALA A 299 58.66 7.83 -16.09
C ALA A 299 58.62 8.09 -14.58
N VAL A 300 59.65 7.67 -13.82
CA VAL A 300 59.77 7.92 -12.37
C VAL A 300 59.99 9.41 -12.07
N GLU A 301 60.83 10.10 -12.84
CA GLU A 301 61.05 11.55 -12.67
C GLU A 301 59.81 12.38 -13.06
N ALA A 302 59.10 12.00 -14.14
CA ALA A 302 57.82 12.60 -14.50
C ALA A 302 56.73 12.31 -13.44
N ALA A 303 56.70 11.09 -12.88
CA ALA A 303 55.77 10.69 -11.83
C ALA A 303 56.07 11.36 -10.48
N GLN A 304 57.32 11.75 -10.18
CA GLN A 304 57.65 12.52 -8.97
C GLN A 304 57.11 13.94 -9.04
N ASN A 305 57.27 14.62 -10.19
CA ASN A 305 56.74 15.98 -10.39
C ASN A 305 55.20 16.01 -10.48
N PHE A 306 54.59 15.03 -11.16
CA PHE A 306 53.14 14.84 -11.15
C PHE A 306 52.63 14.40 -9.76
N GLY A 307 53.44 13.65 -9.02
CA GLY A 307 53.14 13.15 -7.67
C GLY A 307 53.01 14.26 -6.63
N VAL A 308 53.80 15.34 -6.71
CA VAL A 308 53.66 16.48 -5.79
C VAL A 308 52.38 17.28 -6.07
N ALA A 309 52.05 17.52 -7.34
CA ALA A 309 50.80 18.19 -7.73
C ALA A 309 49.55 17.35 -7.39
N VAL A 310 49.60 16.05 -7.69
CA VAL A 310 48.55 15.09 -7.31
C VAL A 310 48.43 14.96 -5.81
N LYS A 311 49.52 14.98 -5.02
CA LYS A 311 49.46 14.88 -3.56
C LYS A 311 48.74 16.08 -2.92
N ASN A 312 48.93 17.29 -3.45
CA ASN A 312 48.24 18.49 -2.98
C ASN A 312 46.76 18.51 -3.40
N SER A 313 46.44 18.17 -4.66
CA SER A 313 45.05 18.03 -5.10
C SER A 313 44.32 16.87 -4.40
N LYS A 314 45.04 15.77 -4.13
CA LYS A 314 44.54 14.60 -3.39
C LYS A 314 44.28 14.95 -1.93
N GLN A 315 45.11 15.73 -1.25
CA GLN A 315 44.81 16.17 0.13
C GLN A 315 43.56 17.07 0.21
N ILE A 316 43.35 17.96 -0.77
CA ILE A 316 42.16 18.82 -0.82
C ILE A 316 40.91 18.00 -1.12
N LEU A 317 40.99 17.09 -2.11
CA LEU A 317 39.93 16.15 -2.43
C LEU A 317 39.67 15.20 -1.26
N GLU A 318 40.68 14.65 -0.59
CA GLU A 318 40.53 13.75 0.56
C GLU A 318 39.82 14.44 1.71
N LYS A 319 40.18 15.68 2.06
CA LYS A 319 39.47 16.44 3.11
C LYS A 319 38.02 16.74 2.72
N SER A 320 37.76 17.12 1.46
CA SER A 320 36.39 17.37 0.97
C SER A 320 35.56 16.08 0.90
N LEU A 321 36.19 14.97 0.52
CA LEU A 321 35.59 13.65 0.42
C LEU A 321 35.38 13.04 1.81
N GLU A 322 36.26 13.30 2.77
CA GLU A 322 36.15 12.89 4.18
C GLU A 322 34.99 13.62 4.86
N TYR A 323 34.87 14.94 4.68
CA TYR A 323 33.70 15.71 5.13
C TYR A 323 32.40 15.22 4.49
N SER A 324 32.39 14.97 3.17
CA SER A 324 31.23 14.41 2.47
C SER A 324 30.90 12.99 2.92
N ARG A 325 31.92 12.14 3.17
CA ARG A 325 31.77 10.78 3.68
C ARG A 325 31.30 10.77 5.13
N GLU A 326 31.72 11.71 5.97
CA GLU A 326 31.22 11.84 7.34
C GLU A 326 29.76 12.26 7.35
N LYS A 327 29.39 13.25 6.54
CA LYS A 327 28.00 13.70 6.40
C LYS A 327 27.11 12.61 5.77
N GLN A 328 27.63 11.89 4.78
CA GLN A 328 26.95 10.73 4.19
C GLN A 328 26.86 9.58 5.20
N LYS A 329 27.90 9.27 5.97
CA LYS A 329 27.86 8.27 7.05
C LYS A 329 26.87 8.65 8.15
N GLN A 330 26.76 9.93 8.52
CA GLN A 330 25.77 10.40 9.49
C GLN A 330 24.35 10.24 8.96
N ASN A 331 24.10 10.60 7.69
CA ASN A 331 22.80 10.39 7.04
C ASN A 331 22.49 8.90 6.85
N GLU A 332 23.48 8.09 6.46
CA GLU A 332 23.35 6.63 6.33
C GLU A 332 23.10 6.00 7.71
N GLN A 333 23.75 6.47 8.77
CA GLN A 333 23.51 6.01 10.14
C GLN A 333 22.11 6.40 10.63
N GLN A 334 21.65 7.62 10.37
CA GLN A 334 20.28 8.04 10.71
C GLN A 334 19.23 7.25 9.91
N LEU A 335 19.47 7.04 8.61
CA LEU A 335 18.61 6.24 7.75
C LEU A 335 18.63 4.76 8.15
N THR A 336 19.78 4.24 8.55
CA THR A 336 19.94 2.86 9.04
C THR A 336 19.24 2.70 10.38
N GLN A 337 19.39 3.64 11.32
CA GLN A 337 18.64 3.63 12.57
C GLN A 337 17.13 3.77 12.36
N ALA A 338 16.69 4.60 11.41
CA ALA A 338 15.28 4.72 11.06
C ALA A 338 14.75 3.42 10.42
N ARG A 339 15.54 2.79 9.55
CA ARG A 339 15.24 1.47 8.96
C ARG A 339 15.23 0.37 10.01
N GLU A 340 16.18 0.35 10.94
CA GLU A 340 16.23 -0.60 12.06
C GLU A 340 15.04 -0.43 13.00
N ARG A 341 14.63 0.82 13.31
CA ARG A 341 13.42 1.09 14.10
C ARG A 341 12.16 0.67 13.37
N ALA A 342 12.05 0.98 12.07
CA ALA A 342 10.92 0.56 11.24
C ALA A 342 10.88 -0.97 11.10
N GLN A 343 12.03 -1.62 10.91
CA GLN A 343 12.17 -3.07 10.83
C GLN A 343 11.85 -3.72 12.18
N ALA A 344 12.28 -3.15 13.30
CA ALA A 344 11.96 -3.63 14.63
C ALA A 344 10.45 -3.50 14.91
N ALA A 345 9.84 -2.37 14.57
CA ALA A 345 8.39 -2.17 14.68
C ALA A 345 7.61 -3.14 13.78
N PHE A 346 8.08 -3.37 12.55
CA PHE A 346 7.51 -4.35 11.63
C PHE A 346 7.67 -5.79 12.14
N ASN A 347 8.83 -6.14 12.71
CA ASN A 347 9.07 -7.44 13.31
C ASN A 347 8.17 -7.65 14.54
N GLN A 348 8.01 -6.64 15.40
CA GLN A 348 7.09 -6.68 16.53
C GLN A 348 5.63 -6.86 16.08
N LEU A 349 5.22 -6.16 15.02
CA LEU A 349 3.90 -6.32 14.43
C LEU A 349 3.71 -7.75 13.88
N LYS A 350 4.71 -8.29 13.17
CA LYS A 350 4.71 -9.68 12.70
C LYS A 350 4.68 -10.71 13.83
N GLU A 351 5.42 -10.49 14.91
CA GLU A 351 5.39 -11.35 16.09
C GLU A 351 4.02 -11.31 16.77
N PHE A 352 3.41 -10.12 16.86
CA PHE A 352 2.05 -9.95 17.35
C PHE A 352 1.03 -10.67 16.46
N GLU A 353 1.11 -10.51 15.14
CA GLU A 353 0.26 -11.23 14.18
C GLU A 353 0.42 -12.74 14.31
N ALA A 354 1.66 -13.24 14.39
CA ALA A 354 1.96 -14.66 14.56
C ALA A 354 1.42 -15.22 15.88
N ASP A 355 1.60 -14.48 16.99
CA ASP A 355 1.04 -14.83 18.30
C ASP A 355 -0.50 -14.83 18.28
N LEU A 356 -1.11 -13.83 17.66
CA LEU A 356 -2.56 -13.73 17.52
C LEU A 356 -3.12 -14.89 16.68
N VAL A 357 -2.46 -15.24 15.58
CA VAL A 357 -2.80 -16.38 14.72
C VAL A 357 -2.64 -17.69 15.48
N SER A 358 -1.52 -17.89 16.18
CA SER A 358 -1.27 -19.09 16.99
C SER A 358 -2.33 -19.27 18.08
N LYS A 359 -2.58 -18.23 18.89
CA LYS A 359 -3.63 -18.26 19.94
C LYS A 359 -5.02 -18.48 19.36
N SER A 360 -5.28 -18.01 18.16
CA SER A 360 -6.55 -18.21 17.48
C SER A 360 -6.68 -19.61 16.92
N ALA A 361 -5.59 -20.21 16.41
CA ALA A 361 -5.54 -21.60 16.00
C ALA A 361 -5.81 -22.54 17.20
N ASP A 362 -5.23 -22.26 18.37
CA ASP A 362 -5.48 -23.00 19.61
C ASP A 362 -6.94 -22.87 20.06
N LYS A 363 -7.53 -21.68 19.97
CA LYS A 363 -8.96 -21.49 20.25
C LYS A 363 -9.83 -22.29 19.29
N ILE A 364 -9.50 -22.29 18.01
CA ILE A 364 -10.24 -23.05 16.99
C ILE A 364 -10.14 -24.55 17.24
N SER A 365 -8.96 -25.08 17.58
CA SER A 365 -8.78 -26.50 17.91
C SER A 365 -9.56 -26.91 19.17
N GLN A 366 -9.74 -25.97 20.10
CA GLN A 366 -10.60 -26.13 21.29
C GLN A 366 -12.10 -25.88 21.02
N GLY A 367 -12.50 -25.59 19.78
CA GLY A 367 -13.89 -25.29 19.42
C GLY A 367 -14.40 -23.90 19.83
N ILE A 368 -13.50 -23.02 20.29
CA ILE A 368 -13.80 -21.65 20.71
C ILE A 368 -13.66 -20.70 19.52
N SER A 369 -14.67 -19.85 19.29
CA SER A 369 -14.64 -18.87 18.21
C SER A 369 -13.64 -17.73 18.51
N PRO A 370 -12.69 -17.41 17.61
CA PRO A 370 -11.78 -16.27 17.78
C PRO A 370 -12.51 -14.92 17.76
N SER A 371 -11.84 -13.87 18.22
CA SER A 371 -12.38 -12.50 18.15
C SER A 371 -12.49 -12.02 16.68
N PRO A 372 -13.37 -11.05 16.37
CA PRO A 372 -13.47 -10.50 15.01
C PRO A 372 -12.17 -9.93 14.46
N LEU A 373 -11.36 -9.29 15.33
CA LEU A 373 -10.04 -8.77 14.96
C LEU A 373 -9.09 -9.91 14.58
N ALA A 374 -9.05 -10.98 15.38
CA ALA A 374 -8.21 -12.13 15.10
C ALA A 374 -8.59 -12.83 13.78
N LEU A 375 -9.88 -12.97 13.48
CA LEU A 375 -10.31 -13.51 12.18
C LEU A 375 -9.88 -12.61 11.02
N THR A 376 -9.91 -11.29 11.19
CA THR A 376 -9.49 -10.34 10.16
C THR A 376 -7.99 -10.47 9.87
N VAL A 377 -7.16 -10.58 10.91
CA VAL A 377 -5.71 -10.82 10.76
C VAL A 377 -5.45 -12.18 10.11
N MET A 378 -6.18 -13.24 10.50
CA MET A 378 -6.06 -14.56 9.86
C MET A 378 -6.43 -14.54 8.37
N GLU A 379 -7.43 -13.73 7.97
CA GLU A 379 -7.80 -13.52 6.55
C GLU A 379 -6.69 -12.80 5.77
N GLU A 380 -6.05 -11.82 6.40
CA GLU A 380 -4.94 -11.04 5.82
C GLU A 380 -3.73 -11.92 5.53
N VAL A 381 -3.37 -12.79 6.47
CA VAL A 381 -2.21 -13.69 6.32
C VAL A 381 -2.56 -14.99 5.58
N GLY A 382 -3.82 -15.20 5.19
CA GLY A 382 -4.28 -16.38 4.46
C GLY A 382 -4.27 -17.68 5.26
N PHE A 383 -4.31 -17.60 6.60
CA PHE A 383 -4.19 -18.76 7.48
C PHE A 383 -5.54 -19.48 7.64
N GLU A 384 -5.55 -20.81 7.43
CA GLU A 384 -6.73 -21.68 7.65
C GLU A 384 -8.00 -21.19 6.96
N GLY A 385 -7.88 -20.73 5.70
CA GLY A 385 -8.94 -20.12 4.91
C GLY A 385 -10.31 -20.81 5.03
N PRO A 386 -10.42 -22.14 4.78
CA PRO A 386 -11.68 -22.86 4.94
C PRO A 386 -12.27 -22.81 6.36
N LYS A 387 -11.45 -22.87 7.41
CA LYS A 387 -11.94 -22.79 8.81
C LYS A 387 -12.39 -21.38 9.14
N VAL A 388 -11.65 -20.35 8.70
CA VAL A 388 -12.02 -18.94 8.86
C VAL A 388 -13.35 -18.66 8.16
N ILE A 389 -13.53 -19.15 6.94
CA ILE A 389 -14.80 -19.11 6.18
C ILE A 389 -15.94 -19.71 7.01
N ARG A 390 -15.76 -20.94 7.53
CA ARG A 390 -16.78 -21.60 8.37
C ARG A 390 -17.09 -20.80 9.64
N LEU A 391 -16.09 -20.18 10.28
CA LEU A 391 -16.30 -19.34 11.47
C LEU A 391 -17.05 -18.05 11.13
N ARG A 392 -16.76 -17.41 10.00
CA ARG A 392 -17.51 -16.25 9.51
C ARG A 392 -18.96 -16.60 9.18
N ILE A 393 -19.20 -17.75 8.55
CA ILE A 393 -20.56 -18.28 8.34
C ILE A 393 -21.30 -18.44 9.68
N LYS A 394 -20.64 -19.04 10.69
CA LYS A 394 -21.19 -19.19 12.06
C LYS A 394 -21.47 -17.86 12.76
N GLN A 395 -20.68 -16.82 12.49
CA GLN A 395 -20.93 -15.45 12.95
C GLN A 395 -22.14 -14.81 12.24
N GLY A 396 -22.64 -15.43 11.17
CA GLY A 396 -23.75 -14.94 10.37
C GLY A 396 -23.33 -14.13 9.14
N TRP A 397 -22.04 -14.08 8.81
CA TRP A 397 -21.61 -13.43 7.58
C TRP A 397 -22.09 -14.21 6.37
N ARG A 398 -22.67 -13.48 5.43
CA ARG A 398 -22.99 -13.92 4.07
C ARG A 398 -22.23 -13.01 3.11
N TRP A 399 -21.73 -13.57 2.03
CA TRP A 399 -21.04 -12.80 0.99
C TRP A 399 -21.34 -13.38 -0.39
N TYR A 400 -21.11 -12.55 -1.40
CA TYR A 400 -21.11 -12.89 -2.81
C TYR A 400 -19.82 -12.30 -3.37
N ASP A 401 -19.03 -13.07 -4.10
CA ASP A 401 -17.77 -12.62 -4.66
C ASP A 401 -17.45 -13.39 -5.94
N ALA A 402 -17.90 -12.88 -7.08
CA ALA A 402 -17.80 -13.59 -8.35
C ALA A 402 -17.55 -12.63 -9.54
N PRO A 403 -16.98 -13.14 -10.65
CA PRO A 403 -16.96 -12.44 -11.93
C PRO A 403 -18.37 -12.05 -12.38
N LEU A 404 -18.50 -10.87 -12.96
CA LEU A 404 -19.73 -10.47 -13.63
C LEU A 404 -19.85 -11.20 -14.96
N ASN A 405 -21.03 -11.77 -15.21
CA ASN A 405 -21.40 -12.27 -16.53
C ASN A 405 -22.22 -11.22 -17.32
N LYS A 406 -22.45 -11.47 -18.61
CA LYS A 406 -23.23 -10.54 -19.48
C LYS A 406 -24.62 -10.21 -18.92
N GLU A 407 -25.30 -11.18 -18.33
CA GLU A 407 -26.65 -10.98 -17.75
C GLU A 407 -26.60 -10.02 -16.55
N GLN A 408 -25.53 -10.06 -15.77
CA GLN A 408 -25.28 -9.18 -14.63
C GLN A 408 -24.75 -7.80 -15.01
N LYS A 409 -24.41 -7.56 -16.28
CA LYS A 409 -24.09 -6.21 -16.76
C LYS A 409 -25.29 -5.28 -16.62
N ARG A 410 -26.49 -5.77 -16.96
CA ARG A 410 -27.74 -5.00 -16.82
C ARG A 410 -28.04 -4.68 -15.35
N LEU A 411 -27.78 -5.63 -14.44
CA LEU A 411 -27.85 -5.39 -12.99
C LEU A 411 -26.97 -4.19 -12.60
N LEU A 412 -25.73 -4.12 -13.10
CA LEU A 412 -24.83 -3.03 -12.79
C LEU A 412 -25.33 -1.68 -13.34
N GLU A 413 -25.80 -1.67 -14.59
CA GLU A 413 -26.39 -0.47 -15.21
C GLU A 413 -27.60 0.05 -14.41
N ASP A 414 -28.47 -0.85 -13.94
CA ASP A 414 -29.63 -0.50 -13.11
C ASP A 414 -29.22 0.01 -11.72
N ILE A 415 -28.20 -0.59 -11.09
CA ILE A 415 -27.65 -0.10 -9.81
C ILE A 415 -27.13 1.34 -9.95
N LEU A 416 -26.38 1.61 -11.01
CA LEU A 416 -25.73 2.90 -11.22
C LEU A 416 -26.71 4.00 -11.63
N SER A 417 -27.76 3.66 -12.38
CA SER A 417 -28.77 4.61 -12.87
C SER A 417 -29.92 4.86 -11.89
N SER A 418 -30.25 3.88 -11.04
CA SER A 418 -31.35 4.04 -10.08
C SER A 418 -31.06 5.12 -9.05
N SER A 419 -32.08 5.82 -8.60
CA SER A 419 -32.01 6.75 -7.47
C SER A 419 -31.87 5.99 -6.16
N THR A 420 -32.67 4.93 -5.96
CA THR A 420 -32.62 4.07 -4.79
C THR A 420 -32.22 2.65 -5.13
N VAL A 421 -31.32 2.09 -4.32
CA VAL A 421 -30.93 0.68 -4.43
C VAL A 421 -30.86 0.11 -3.01
N LYS A 422 -31.65 -0.93 -2.75
CA LYS A 422 -31.69 -1.65 -1.48
C LYS A 422 -31.17 -3.06 -1.65
N ILE A 423 -30.20 -3.43 -0.83
CA ILE A 423 -29.60 -4.77 -0.82
C ILE A 423 -29.96 -5.46 0.49
N TYR A 424 -30.39 -6.71 0.42
CA TYR A 424 -30.59 -7.56 1.59
C TYR A 424 -30.31 -9.01 1.26
N HIS A 425 -30.11 -9.85 2.27
CA HIS A 425 -30.05 -11.29 2.09
C HIS A 425 -31.44 -11.90 2.28
N GLU A 426 -31.83 -12.88 1.48
CA GLU A 426 -33.18 -13.48 1.53
C GLU A 426 -33.58 -13.97 2.93
N SER A 427 -32.61 -14.49 3.69
CA SER A 427 -32.85 -14.96 5.05
C SER A 427 -33.11 -13.84 6.06
N ASP A 428 -32.85 -12.57 5.73
CA ASP A 428 -33.10 -11.42 6.62
C ASP A 428 -33.31 -10.11 5.84
N GLN A 429 -34.57 -9.87 5.45
CA GLN A 429 -34.98 -8.69 4.69
C GLN A 429 -34.89 -7.37 5.47
N ASN A 430 -34.88 -7.46 6.81
CA ASN A 430 -34.92 -6.30 7.71
C ASN A 430 -33.52 -5.71 7.95
N ARG A 431 -32.46 -6.47 7.68
CA ARG A 431 -31.06 -6.04 7.87
C ARG A 431 -30.36 -5.59 6.59
N GLY A 432 -31.12 -5.36 5.53
CA GLY A 432 -30.59 -4.75 4.32
C GLY A 432 -30.02 -3.34 4.52
N PHE A 433 -29.39 -2.83 3.48
CA PHE A 433 -28.88 -1.46 3.44
C PHE A 433 -29.19 -0.81 2.10
N ASN A 434 -29.24 0.53 2.11
CA ASN A 434 -29.35 1.30 0.89
C ASN A 434 -27.94 1.67 0.41
N LEU A 435 -27.73 1.66 -0.91
CA LEU A 435 -26.49 2.19 -1.47
C LEU A 435 -26.40 3.68 -1.21
N THR A 436 -25.21 4.12 -0.80
CA THR A 436 -24.87 5.53 -0.68
C THR A 436 -24.38 6.05 -2.05
N PRO A 437 -24.39 7.38 -2.26
CA PRO A 437 -23.75 7.98 -3.43
C PRO A 437 -22.27 7.58 -3.55
N GLN A 438 -21.56 7.48 -2.42
CA GLN A 438 -20.16 7.08 -2.37
C GLN A 438 -19.93 5.68 -2.98
N HIS A 439 -20.78 4.70 -2.65
CA HIS A 439 -20.68 3.36 -3.27
C HIS A 439 -20.81 3.44 -4.79
N LYS A 440 -21.75 4.24 -5.31
CA LYS A 440 -21.96 4.38 -6.76
C LYS A 440 -20.78 5.05 -7.44
N GLU A 441 -20.21 6.09 -6.85
CA GLU A 441 -19.03 6.75 -7.41
C GLU A 441 -17.81 5.82 -7.44
N GLN A 442 -17.58 5.04 -6.38
CA GLN A 442 -16.53 4.01 -6.36
C GLN A 442 -16.74 2.96 -7.46
N MET A 443 -17.96 2.49 -7.65
CA MET A 443 -18.29 1.52 -8.69
C MET A 443 -18.10 2.10 -10.10
N LYS A 444 -18.57 3.33 -10.36
CA LYS A 444 -18.34 4.03 -11.64
C LYS A 444 -16.86 4.21 -11.93
N PHE A 445 -16.10 4.60 -10.91
CA PHE A 445 -14.67 4.79 -11.02
C PHE A 445 -13.97 3.50 -11.46
N ILE A 446 -14.26 2.39 -10.78
CA ILE A 446 -13.66 1.09 -11.10
C ILE A 446 -14.08 0.60 -12.49
N LEU A 447 -15.34 0.78 -12.86
CA LEU A 447 -15.83 0.45 -14.19
C LEU A 447 -15.09 1.24 -15.28
N ARG A 448 -14.87 2.55 -15.06
CA ARG A 448 -14.15 3.41 -15.99
C ARG A 448 -12.70 2.97 -16.19
N VAL A 449 -11.99 2.64 -15.11
CA VAL A 449 -10.61 2.12 -15.19
C VAL A 449 -10.58 0.77 -15.92
N PHE A 450 -11.49 -0.13 -15.56
CA PHE A 450 -11.62 -1.44 -16.18
C PHE A 450 -11.82 -1.35 -17.71
N GLU A 451 -12.72 -0.47 -18.16
CA GLU A 451 -12.98 -0.24 -19.59
C GLU A 451 -11.79 0.40 -20.30
N ALA A 452 -11.11 1.37 -19.66
CA ALA A 452 -9.93 2.03 -20.21
C ALA A 452 -8.76 1.04 -20.42
N GLU A 453 -8.67 0.00 -19.61
CA GLU A 453 -7.66 -1.06 -19.73
C GLU A 453 -8.07 -2.18 -20.71
N GLY A 454 -9.15 -2.00 -21.47
CA GLY A 454 -9.62 -2.97 -22.46
C GLY A 454 -10.36 -4.17 -21.87
N GLY A 455 -10.79 -4.08 -20.60
CA GLY A 455 -11.61 -5.08 -19.95
C GLY A 455 -12.96 -5.28 -20.64
N LYS A 456 -13.41 -6.53 -20.68
CA LYS A 456 -14.76 -6.90 -21.15
C LYS A 456 -15.38 -7.85 -20.14
N VAL A 457 -16.67 -7.67 -19.87
CA VAL A 457 -17.43 -8.59 -19.01
C VAL A 457 -17.41 -9.98 -19.65
N THR A 458 -17.09 -10.99 -18.85
CA THR A 458 -16.98 -12.40 -19.27
C THR A 458 -18.26 -12.89 -19.97
N GLU A 459 -18.10 -13.71 -21.01
CA GLU A 459 -19.20 -14.18 -21.87
C GLU A 459 -20.28 -14.98 -21.14
#